data_AF-A0A522R1N0-F1
#
_entry.id   AF-A0A522R1N0-F1
#
_cell.length_a   1.000
_cell.length_b   1.000
_cell.length_c   1.000
_cell.angle_alpha   90.00
_cell.angle_beta   90.00
_cell.angle_gamma   90.00
#
_symmetry.space_group_name_H-M   'P 1'
#
loop_
_entity.id
_entity.type
_entity.pdbx_description
1 polymer ?
#
loop_
_entity_poly.entity_id
_entity_poly.type
_entity_poly.pdbx_seq_one_letter_code
_entity_poly.pdbx_strand_id
1 'polypeptide(L)'
;MRDARGERVLVIGCGMIAREVLAVKEKLGLDHLELTCLPAEFHFYPDRIAPAMDAAIEKAKAEGYEHIFVGYADCGTGGHLDRVCEKHGVERLGGPHCFALYQGLAAFEKVGEG
;
A
#
# COMPACT_ATOMS: atom_id res chain seq x y z
N MET A 1 -1.25 12.11 28.37
CA MET A 1 -0.36 12.64 27.32
C MET A 1 -0.07 11.47 26.40
N ARG A 2 -0.80 11.35 25.29
CA ARG A 2 -0.54 10.32 24.28
C ARG A 2 0.73 10.73 23.53
N ASP A 3 1.63 9.78 23.33
CA ASP A 3 2.85 9.97 22.56
C ASP A 3 2.46 10.34 21.12
N ALA A 4 3.01 11.42 20.58
CA ALA A 4 2.83 11.81 19.17
C ALA A 4 3.31 10.72 18.19
N ARG A 5 4.10 9.75 18.65
CA ARG A 5 4.52 8.58 17.86
C ARG A 5 3.42 7.53 17.67
N GLY A 6 2.44 7.45 18.57
CA GLY A 6 1.30 6.52 18.46
C GLY A 6 0.19 6.97 17.50
N GLU A 7 0.33 8.14 16.87
CA GLU A 7 -0.64 8.67 15.90
C GLU A 7 -0.10 8.67 14.47
N ARG A 8 1.17 8.28 14.24
CA ARG A 8 1.76 8.26 12.89
C ARG A 8 1.26 7.06 12.10
N VAL A 9 0.76 7.32 10.89
CA VAL A 9 0.29 6.29 9.95
C VAL A 9 1.23 6.27 8.77
N LEU A 10 1.80 5.11 8.43
CA LEU A 10 2.60 4.94 7.22
C LEU A 10 1.79 4.25 6.12
N VAL A 11 1.73 4.86 4.95
CA VAL A 11 1.29 4.18 3.72
C VAL A 11 2.54 3.74 2.94
N ILE A 12 2.63 2.44 2.62
CA ILE A 12 3.66 1.90 1.73
C ILE A 12 2.98 1.55 0.41
N GLY A 13 3.17 2.38 -0.61
CA GLY A 13 2.42 2.29 -1.85
C GLY A 13 3.26 2.15 -3.12
N CYS A 14 2.59 2.32 -4.25
CA CYS A 14 3.23 2.54 -5.54
C CYS A 14 3.10 4.01 -5.97
N GLY A 15 3.91 4.45 -6.94
CA GLY A 15 3.89 5.84 -7.41
C GLY A 15 2.52 6.32 -7.94
N MET A 16 1.67 5.41 -8.42
CA MET A 16 0.32 5.74 -8.85
C MET A 16 -0.58 6.11 -7.65
N ILE A 17 -0.60 5.27 -6.61
CA ILE A 17 -1.38 5.51 -5.39
C ILE A 17 -0.83 6.68 -4.58
N ALA A 18 0.49 6.88 -4.62
CA ALA A 18 1.18 7.97 -3.95
C ALA A 18 0.56 9.34 -4.23
N ARG A 19 0.25 9.60 -5.50
CA ARG A 19 -0.36 10.86 -5.94
C ARG A 19 -1.67 11.13 -5.22
N GLU A 20 -2.56 10.13 -5.17
CA GLU A 20 -3.88 10.27 -4.57
C GLU A 20 -3.79 10.39 -3.04
N VAL A 21 -2.90 9.61 -2.41
CA VAL A 21 -2.65 9.70 -0.97
C VAL A 21 -2.14 11.08 -0.57
N LEU A 22 -1.19 11.65 -1.32
CA LEU A 22 -0.68 13.00 -1.07
C LEU A 22 -1.76 14.07 -1.26
N ALA A 23 -2.59 13.94 -2.30
CA ALA A 23 -3.70 14.88 -2.54
C ALA A 23 -4.74 14.86 -1.40
N VAL A 24 -5.09 13.68 -0.91
CA VAL A 24 -6.01 13.53 0.25
C VAL A 24 -5.36 14.07 1.52
N LYS A 25 -4.09 13.75 1.77
CA LYS A 25 -3.32 14.26 2.90
C LYS A 25 -3.33 15.78 2.94
N GLU A 26 -3.00 16.43 1.84
CA GLU A 26 -2.97 17.90 1.72
C GLU A 26 -4.36 18.50 1.93
N LYS A 27 -5.38 17.95 1.26
CA LYS A 27 -6.75 18.47 1.31
C LYS A 27 -7.38 18.38 2.71
N LEU A 28 -7.02 17.35 3.47
CA LEU A 28 -7.62 17.06 4.78
C LEU A 28 -6.70 17.41 5.96
N GLY A 29 -5.48 17.90 5.73
CA GLY A 29 -4.51 18.23 6.78
C GLY A 29 -4.05 17.01 7.59
N LEU A 30 -3.85 15.85 6.95
CA LEU A 30 -3.44 14.61 7.61
C LEU A 30 -1.92 14.58 7.85
N ASP A 31 -1.39 15.50 8.64
CA ASP A 31 0.05 15.68 8.83
C ASP A 31 0.76 14.48 9.45
N HIS A 32 0.03 13.67 10.21
CA HIS A 32 0.50 12.43 10.82
C HIS A 32 0.63 11.25 9.84
N LEU A 33 0.13 11.40 8.60
CA LEU A 33 0.25 10.38 7.56
C LEU A 33 1.56 10.57 6.80
N GLU A 34 2.42 9.56 6.85
CA GLU A 34 3.63 9.46 6.05
C GLU A 34 3.43 8.50 4.88
N LEU A 35 4.16 8.71 3.79
CA LEU A 35 4.06 7.90 2.58
C LEU A 35 5.46 7.55 2.10
N THR A 36 5.66 6.27 1.82
CA THR A 36 6.82 5.76 1.08
C THR A 36 6.35 4.88 -0.07
N CYS A 37 7.22 4.68 -1.05
CA CYS A 37 6.88 3.90 -2.24
C CYS A 37 7.93 2.84 -2.53
N LEU A 38 7.47 1.67 -2.96
CA LEU A 38 8.35 0.70 -3.59
C LEU A 38 8.79 1.20 -4.98
N PRO A 39 9.95 0.73 -5.50
CA PRO A 39 10.41 1.03 -6.85
C PRO A 39 9.35 0.78 -7.92
N ALA A 40 9.17 1.76 -8.81
CA ALA A 40 8.16 1.67 -9.87
C ALA A 40 8.38 0.49 -10.83
N GLU A 41 9.65 0.08 -11.02
CA GLU A 41 10.04 -1.04 -11.88
C GLU A 41 9.45 -2.39 -11.44
N PHE A 42 9.00 -2.54 -10.19
CA PHE A 42 8.43 -3.80 -9.72
C PHE A 42 7.11 -4.17 -10.41
N HIS A 43 6.45 -3.24 -11.10
CA HIS A 43 5.32 -3.61 -11.97
C HIS A 43 5.75 -4.45 -13.19
N PHE A 44 7.03 -4.43 -13.55
CA PHE A 44 7.60 -5.33 -14.57
C PHE A 44 8.15 -6.63 -13.96
N TYR A 45 8.32 -6.67 -12.63
CA TYR A 45 8.86 -7.81 -11.89
C TYR A 45 8.01 -8.08 -10.63
N PRO A 46 6.77 -8.60 -10.78
CA PRO A 46 5.83 -8.73 -9.67
C PRO A 46 6.34 -9.62 -8.52
N ASP A 47 7.20 -10.58 -8.84
CA ASP A 47 7.89 -11.45 -7.89
C ASP A 47 8.72 -10.68 -6.85
N ARG A 48 9.11 -9.43 -7.14
CA ARG A 48 9.87 -8.56 -6.23
C ARG A 48 8.99 -7.75 -5.28
N ILE A 49 7.70 -7.60 -5.56
CA ILE A 49 6.80 -6.75 -4.76
C ILE A 49 6.65 -7.30 -3.34
N ALA A 50 6.29 -8.58 -3.21
CA ALA A 50 6.07 -9.22 -1.91
C ALA A 50 7.31 -9.17 -0.99
N PRO A 51 8.52 -9.60 -1.41
CA PRO A 51 9.70 -9.53 -0.55
C PRO A 51 10.11 -8.09 -0.21
N ALA A 52 9.96 -7.15 -1.15
CA ALA A 52 10.27 -5.74 -0.87
C ALA A 52 9.27 -5.10 0.10
N MET A 53 7.98 -5.46 0.00
CA MET A 53 6.96 -5.00 0.93
C MET A 53 7.22 -5.57 2.34
N ASP A 54 7.57 -6.85 2.44
CA ASP A 54 7.92 -7.50 3.71
C ASP A 54 9.06 -6.73 4.42
N ALA A 55 10.14 -6.46 3.70
CA ALA A 55 11.28 -5.70 4.22
C ALA A 55 10.90 -4.25 4.59
N ALA A 56 10.03 -3.61 3.80
CA ALA A 56 9.57 -2.24 4.08
C ALA A 56 8.71 -2.18 5.35
N ILE A 57 7.83 -3.16 5.57
CA ILE A 57 7.01 -3.25 6.79
C ILE A 57 7.88 -3.53 8.01
N GLU A 58 8.83 -4.47 7.91
CA GLU A 58 9.76 -4.78 9.00
C GLU A 58 10.58 -3.55 9.41
N LYS A 59 11.10 -2.83 8.42
CA LYS A 59 11.81 -1.56 8.65
C LYS A 59 10.92 -0.53 9.34
N ALA A 60 9.70 -0.32 8.85
CA ALA A 60 8.78 0.64 9.44
C ALA A 60 8.44 0.29 10.91
N LYS A 61 8.18 -0.99 11.20
CA LYS A 61 7.96 -1.45 12.58
C LYS A 61 9.18 -1.19 13.47
N ALA A 62 10.39 -1.42 12.96
CA ALA A 62 11.64 -1.13 13.69
C ALA A 62 11.83 0.40 13.93
N GLU A 63 11.32 1.24 13.05
CA GLU A 63 11.29 2.70 13.20
C GLU A 63 10.16 3.20 14.14
N GLY A 64 9.35 2.29 14.67
CA GLY A 64 8.30 2.56 15.65
C GLY A 64 6.94 2.94 15.05
N TYR A 65 6.65 2.53 13.81
CA TYR A 65 5.31 2.65 13.25
C TYR A 65 4.37 1.57 13.80
N GLU A 66 3.29 2.00 14.44
CA GLU A 66 2.21 1.11 14.92
C GLU A 66 1.10 0.94 13.89
N HIS A 67 0.89 1.94 13.03
CA HIS A 67 -0.16 1.95 11.99
C HIS A 67 0.47 1.96 10.60
N ILE A 68 0.34 0.85 9.88
CA ILE A 68 0.87 0.67 8.52
C ILE A 68 -0.25 0.20 7.61
N PHE A 69 -0.41 0.85 6.46
CA PHE A 69 -1.32 0.45 5.40
C PHE A 69 -0.54 0.22 4.10
N VAL A 70 -0.79 -0.91 3.45
CA VAL A 70 -0.17 -1.25 2.17
C VAL A 70 -1.00 -0.64 1.04
N GLY A 71 -0.60 0.54 0.56
CA GLY A 71 -1.20 1.22 -0.59
C GLY A 71 -0.85 0.58 -1.94
N TYR A 72 -0.89 -0.75 -2.02
CA TYR A 72 -0.48 -1.56 -3.17
C TYR A 72 -1.50 -2.70 -3.36
N ALA A 73 -2.04 -2.84 -4.57
CA ALA A 73 -2.92 -3.95 -4.95
C ALA A 73 -2.12 -5.23 -5.24
N ASP A 74 -2.76 -6.33 -5.68
CA ASP A 74 -2.01 -7.56 -5.97
C ASP A 74 -0.93 -7.34 -7.05
N CYS A 75 -1.25 -6.61 -8.11
CA CYS A 75 -0.32 -6.25 -9.19
C CYS A 75 0.46 -7.43 -9.80
N GLY A 76 -0.18 -8.61 -9.88
CA GLY A 76 0.42 -9.81 -10.45
C GLY A 76 1.27 -10.61 -9.45
N THR A 77 1.19 -10.32 -8.15
CA THR A 77 1.83 -11.16 -7.13
C THR A 77 1.12 -12.48 -6.91
N GLY A 78 -0.09 -12.68 -7.46
CA GLY A 78 -0.82 -13.94 -7.33
C GLY A 78 -1.14 -14.30 -5.87
N GLY A 79 -1.40 -13.29 -5.04
CA GLY A 79 -1.68 -13.43 -3.61
C GLY A 79 -0.44 -13.59 -2.72
N HIS A 80 0.78 -13.47 -3.26
CA HIS A 80 1.98 -13.44 -2.42
C HIS A 80 2.01 -12.20 -1.51
N LEU A 81 1.51 -11.06 -2.00
CA LEU A 81 1.39 -9.85 -1.19
C LEU A 81 0.39 -10.01 -0.04
N ASP A 82 -0.71 -10.75 -0.25
CA ASP A 82 -1.69 -11.05 0.81
C ASP A 82 -1.04 -11.76 1.99
N ARG A 83 -0.24 -12.79 1.71
CA ARG A 83 0.46 -13.57 2.74
C ARG A 83 1.43 -12.71 3.55
N VAL A 84 2.10 -11.76 2.90
CA VAL A 84 2.96 -10.79 3.58
C VAL A 84 2.13 -9.87 4.48
N CYS A 85 0.99 -9.37 3.99
CA CYS A 85 0.10 -8.51 4.78
C CYS A 85 -0.46 -9.27 6.00
N GLU A 86 -0.90 -10.51 5.82
CA GLU A 86 -1.36 -11.42 6.88
C GLU A 86 -0.26 -11.70 7.92
N LYS A 87 0.97 -12.03 7.48
CA LYS A 87 2.14 -12.24 8.36
C LYS A 87 2.33 -11.05 9.30
N HIS A 88 2.12 -9.83 8.79
CA HIS A 88 2.37 -8.61 9.54
C HIS A 88 1.15 -8.03 10.25
N GLY A 89 -0.04 -8.58 10.02
CA GLY A 89 -1.30 -8.02 10.53
C GLY A 89 -1.62 -6.63 9.99
N VAL A 90 -1.25 -6.35 8.74
CA VAL A 90 -1.53 -5.07 8.06
C VAL A 90 -2.55 -5.27 6.95
N GLU A 91 -3.29 -4.21 6.62
CA GLU A 91 -4.22 -4.21 5.50
C GLU A 91 -3.57 -3.68 4.22
N ARG A 92 -4.12 -4.09 3.06
CA ARG A 92 -3.70 -3.57 1.76
C ARG A 92 -4.85 -3.03 0.94
N LEU A 93 -4.49 -2.24 -0.07
CA LEU A 93 -5.39 -1.86 -1.15
C LEU A 93 -5.91 -3.13 -1.84
N GLY A 94 -7.23 -3.24 -1.96
CA GLY A 94 -7.88 -4.35 -2.65
C GLY A 94 -7.72 -4.30 -4.17
N GLY A 95 -8.15 -5.37 -4.82
CA GLY A 95 -8.17 -5.49 -6.28
C GLY A 95 -6.91 -6.11 -6.89
N PRO A 96 -6.97 -6.43 -8.20
CA PRO A 96 -5.92 -7.16 -8.91
C PRO A 96 -4.76 -6.26 -9.36
N HIS A 97 -4.99 -4.95 -9.55
CA HIS A 97 -3.97 -3.98 -9.97
C HIS A 97 -4.24 -2.60 -9.37
N CYS A 98 -3.19 -1.82 -9.11
CA CYS A 98 -3.35 -0.47 -8.54
C CYS A 98 -4.18 0.45 -9.46
N PHE A 99 -4.16 0.21 -10.77
CA PHE A 99 -4.98 0.97 -11.72
C PHE A 99 -6.49 0.70 -11.60
N ALA A 100 -6.90 -0.45 -11.05
CA ALA A 100 -8.32 -0.77 -10.82
C ALA A 100 -8.99 0.23 -9.87
N LEU A 101 -8.21 0.94 -9.04
CA LEU A 101 -8.72 2.03 -8.22
C LEU A 101 -9.43 3.12 -9.04
N TYR A 102 -8.89 3.51 -10.20
CA TYR A 102 -9.45 4.57 -11.04
C TYR A 102 -10.67 4.15 -11.85
N GLN A 103 -10.81 2.85 -12.12
CA GLN A 103 -11.99 2.31 -12.80
C GLN A 103 -13.15 2.10 -11.83
N GLY A 104 -12.86 2.07 -10.52
CA GLY A 104 -13.76 1.53 -9.51
C GLY A 104 -13.66 0.00 -9.50
N LEU A 105 -13.38 -0.58 -8.33
CA LEU A 105 -13.18 -2.03 -8.18
C LEU A 105 -14.35 -2.84 -8.77
N ALA A 106 -15.59 -2.37 -8.54
CA ALA A 106 -16.81 -3.00 -9.04
C ALA A 106 -17.01 -2.90 -10.58
N ALA A 107 -16.35 -1.94 -11.25
CA ALA A 107 -16.39 -1.84 -12.70
C ALA A 107 -15.32 -2.74 -13.35
N PHE A 108 -14.16 -2.91 -12.70
CA PHE A 108 -13.11 -3.82 -13.19
C PHE A 108 -13.54 -5.29 -13.13
N GLU A 109 -14.21 -5.72 -12.05
CA GLU A 109 -14.75 -7.08 -11.93
C GLU A 109 -15.67 -7.46 -13.09
N LYS A 110 -16.38 -6.50 -13.69
CA LYS A 110 -17.29 -6.72 -14.83
C LYS A 110 -16.59 -6.83 -16.19
N VAL A 111 -15.32 -6.42 -16.29
CA VAL A 111 -14.58 -6.38 -17.56
C VAL A 111 -13.60 -7.56 -17.67
N GLY A 112 -13.31 -8.26 -16.57
CA GLY A 112 -12.39 -9.41 -16.53
C GLY A 112 -12.92 -10.75 -17.07
N GLU A 113 -14.16 -10.80 -17.56
CA GLU A 113 -14.76 -11.98 -18.22
C GLU A 113 -14.74 -11.87 -19.76
N GLY A 114 -13.64 -11.38 -20.33
CA GLY A 114 -13.43 -11.24 -21.78
C GLY A 114 -12.20 -11.99 -22.27
#